data_AF-A0A3M1FW92-F1
#
_entry.id   AF-A0A3M1FW92-F1
#
_cell.length_a   1.000
_cell.length_b   1.000
_cell.length_c   1.000
_cell.angle_alpha   90.00
_cell.angle_beta   90.00
_cell.angle_gamma   90.00
#
_symmetry.space_group_name_H-M   'P 1'
#
loop_
_entity.id
_entity.type
_entity.pdbx_description
1 polymer ?
#
loop_
_entity_poly.entity_id
_entity_poly.type
_entity_poly.pdbx_seq_one_letter_code
_entity_poly.pdbx_strand_id
1 'polypeptide(L)'
;MSAKASNRKAKAGNPTAALVDGLAKALADTYTLRLRTQCVHWNVEGPLFFSVHTLTEQLYNELALAADELAERIRALGAKAPG
;
A
#
# COMPACT_ATOMS: atom_id res chain seq x y z
N MET A 1 -31.77 -24.51 -40.12
CA MET A 1 -31.84 -23.53 -39.01
C MET A 1 -30.79 -23.91 -37.99
N SER A 2 -29.66 -23.20 -37.95
CA SER A 2 -28.51 -23.56 -37.12
C SER A 2 -28.40 -22.56 -35.96
N ALA A 3 -28.65 -23.03 -34.74
CA ALA A 3 -28.50 -22.23 -33.53
C ALA A 3 -27.04 -22.31 -33.05
N LYS A 4 -26.29 -21.21 -33.17
CA LYS A 4 -25.00 -21.05 -32.49
C LYS A 4 -25.26 -20.87 -30.99
N ALA A 5 -24.91 -21.88 -30.20
CA ALA A 5 -24.80 -21.74 -28.75
C ALA A 5 -23.66 -20.75 -28.43
N SER A 6 -24.02 -19.55 -27.99
CA SER A 6 -23.09 -18.55 -27.46
C SER A 6 -22.61 -19.00 -26.09
N ASN A 7 -21.41 -19.57 -26.04
CA ASN A 7 -20.76 -19.93 -24.78
C ASN A 7 -20.18 -18.67 -24.12
N ARG A 8 -20.99 -17.97 -23.33
CA ARG A 8 -20.49 -16.92 -22.42
C ARG A 8 -19.85 -17.61 -21.21
N LYS A 9 -18.54 -17.90 -21.29
CA LYS A 9 -17.75 -18.12 -20.07
C LYS A 9 -17.77 -16.83 -19.26
N ALA A 10 -18.40 -16.86 -18.09
CA ALA A 10 -18.25 -15.83 -17.09
C ALA A 10 -16.74 -15.66 -16.78
N LYS A 11 -16.22 -14.46 -17.02
CA LYS A 11 -14.82 -14.12 -16.71
C LYS A 11 -14.73 -14.02 -15.19
N ALA A 12 -14.33 -15.11 -14.53
CA ALA A 12 -13.89 -15.03 -13.14
C ALA A 12 -12.84 -13.91 -13.07
N GLY A 13 -13.08 -12.87 -12.26
CA GLY A 13 -12.15 -11.75 -12.12
C GLY A 13 -10.77 -12.29 -11.81
N ASN A 14 -9.73 -11.84 -12.52
CA ASN A 14 -8.37 -12.33 -12.33
C ASN A 14 -7.99 -12.10 -10.86
N PRO A 15 -7.84 -13.14 -10.02
CA PRO A 15 -7.61 -12.97 -8.59
C PRO A 15 -6.32 -12.20 -8.31
N THR A 16 -5.34 -12.27 -9.22
CA THR A 16 -4.11 -11.48 -9.18
C THR A 16 -4.38 -9.98 -9.34
N ALA A 17 -5.37 -9.58 -10.15
CA ALA A 17 -5.69 -8.16 -10.34
C ALA A 17 -6.32 -7.55 -9.07
N ALA A 18 -7.27 -8.26 -8.45
CA ALA A 18 -7.86 -7.81 -7.19
C ALA A 18 -6.83 -7.73 -6.06
N LEU A 19 -5.86 -8.66 -6.01
CA LEU A 19 -4.75 -8.62 -5.07
C LEU A 19 -3.84 -7.41 -5.31
N VAL A 20 -3.48 -7.13 -6.57
CA VAL A 20 -2.67 -5.96 -6.95
C VAL A 20 -3.37 -4.66 -6.54
N ASP A 21 -4.68 -4.54 -6.77
CA ASP A 21 -5.45 -3.36 -6.38
C ASP A 21 -5.47 -3.17 -4.84
N GLY A 22 -5.61 -4.26 -4.09
CA GLY A 22 -5.53 -4.24 -2.63
C GLY A 22 -4.15 -3.79 -2.13
N LEU A 23 -3.08 -4.32 -2.72
CA LEU A 23 -1.70 -3.93 -2.39
C LEU A 23 -1.42 -2.47 -2.75
N ALA A 24 -1.92 -2.00 -3.89
CA ALA A 24 -1.78 -0.60 -4.31
C ALA A 24 -2.45 0.36 -3.32
N LYS A 25 -3.62 0.00 -2.80
CA LYS A 25 -4.29 0.79 -1.75
C LYS A 25 -3.50 0.77 -0.44
N ALA A 26 -3.04 -0.41 -0.01
CA ALA A 26 -2.21 -0.54 1.18
C ALA A 26 -0.91 0.30 1.07
N LEU A 27 -0.26 0.29 -0.09
CA LEU A 27 0.93 1.10 -0.37
C LEU A 27 0.64 2.60 -0.19
N ALA A 28 -0.46 3.09 -0.77
CA ALA A 28 -0.85 4.50 -0.66
C ALA A 28 -1.18 4.92 0.78
N ASP A 29 -1.90 4.07 1.51
CA ASP A 29 -2.24 4.31 2.92
C ASP A 29 -0.97 4.31 3.79
N THR A 30 -0.04 3.37 3.56
CA THR A 30 1.26 3.30 4.25
C THR A 30 2.10 4.56 4.01
N TYR A 31 2.20 5.02 2.77
CA TYR A 31 2.91 6.27 2.45
C TYR A 31 2.27 7.50 3.12
N THR A 32 0.95 7.56 3.12
CA THR A 32 0.19 8.64 3.76
C THR A 32 0.45 8.64 5.27
N LEU A 33 0.38 7.47 5.91
CA LEU A 33 0.65 7.32 7.34
C LEU A 33 2.09 7.70 7.66
N ARG A 34 3.07 7.26 6.86
CA ARG A 34 4.48 7.62 7.01
C ARG A 34 4.68 9.13 7.06
N LEU A 35 4.09 9.84 6.09
CA LEU A 35 4.18 11.31 6.02
C LEU A 35 3.54 11.97 7.24
N ARG A 36 2.37 11.51 7.66
CA ARG A 36 1.69 12.04 8.86
C ARG A 36 2.53 11.82 10.12
N THR A 37 3.09 10.63 10.30
CA THR A 37 3.97 10.31 11.43
C THR A 37 5.22 11.18 11.42
N GLN A 38 5.82 11.41 10.24
CA GLN A 38 6.95 12.33 10.08
C GLN A 38 6.57 13.79 10.39
N CYS A 39 5.36 14.23 10.03
CA CYS A 39 4.86 15.54 10.44
C CYS A 39 4.72 15.66 11.96
N VAL A 40 4.28 14.60 12.66
CA VAL A 40 4.26 14.60 14.14
C VAL A 40 5.68 14.68 14.68
N HIS A 41 6.60 13.88 14.15
CA HIS A 41 8.01 13.88 14.55
C HIS A 41 8.63 15.29 14.47
N TRP A 42 8.33 16.06 13.41
CA TRP A 42 8.82 17.43 13.24
C TRP A 42 8.19 18.45 14.19
N ASN A 43 6.92 18.28 14.57
CA ASN A 43 6.14 19.33 15.22
C ASN A 43 5.69 19.00 16.64
N VAL A 44 6.07 17.84 17.19
CA VAL A 44 5.75 17.50 18.58
C VAL A 44 6.50 18.42 19.54
N GLU A 45 5.83 18.84 20.62
CA GLU A 45 6.37 19.69 21.67
C GLU A 45 5.86 19.23 23.06
N GLY A 46 6.44 19.78 24.12
CA GLY A 46 5.97 19.57 25.50
C GLY A 46 6.72 18.48 26.28
N PRO A 47 6.21 18.08 27.46
CA PRO A 47 6.94 17.22 28.41
C PRO A 47 7.34 15.84 27.90
N LEU A 48 6.68 15.36 26.84
CA LEU A 48 6.96 14.06 26.21
C LEU A 48 7.70 14.19 24.87
N PHE A 49 8.25 15.37 24.56
CA PHE A 49 8.92 15.66 23.29
C PHE A 49 9.86 14.52 22.88
N PHE A 50 10.85 14.21 23.71
CA PHE A 50 11.88 13.22 23.37
C PHE A 50 11.28 11.84 23.08
N SER A 51 10.42 11.34 23.96
CA SER A 51 9.82 10.01 23.81
C SER A 51 8.96 9.90 22.56
N VAL A 52 8.11 10.90 22.27
CA VAL A 52 7.23 10.89 21.10
C VAL A 52 8.02 11.13 19.82
N HIS A 53 9.02 12.02 19.84
CA HIS A 53 9.90 12.31 18.71
C HIS A 53 10.68 11.06 18.27
N THR A 54 11.30 10.35 19.21
CA THR A 54 12.03 9.10 18.93
C THR A 54 11.09 7.97 18.50
N LEU A 55 9.93 7.83 19.13
CA LEU A 55 8.93 6.83 18.72
C LEU A 55 8.45 7.07 17.29
N THR A 56 8.12 8.31 16.95
CA THR A 56 7.61 8.64 15.62
C THR A 56 8.70 8.54 14.55
N GLU A 57 9.98 8.77 14.89
CA GLU A 57 11.12 8.47 14.02
C GLU A 57 11.20 6.99 13.66
N GLN A 58 11.18 6.12 14.67
CA GLN A 58 11.18 4.68 14.46
C GLN A 58 10.00 4.26 13.57
N LEU A 59 8.79 4.74 13.88
CA LEU A 59 7.58 4.38 13.14
C LEU A 59 7.63 4.81 11.67
N TYR A 60 8.05 6.04 11.34
CA TYR A 60 8.08 6.44 9.92
C TYR A 60 9.19 5.72 9.15
N ASN A 61 10.29 5.31 9.80
CA ASN A 61 11.33 4.51 9.17
C ASN A 61 10.83 3.08 8.89
N GLU A 62 10.15 2.45 9.85
CA GLU A 62 9.52 1.13 9.63
C GLU A 62 8.45 1.19 8.53
N LEU A 63 7.64 2.24 8.49
CA LEU A 63 6.65 2.45 7.42
C LEU A 63 7.31 2.68 6.05
N ALA A 64 8.52 3.26 5.99
CA ALA A 64 9.26 3.41 4.74
C ALA A 64 9.68 2.03 4.18
N LEU A 65 10.18 1.14 5.05
CA LEU A 65 10.52 -0.24 4.67
C LEU A 65 9.28 -1.01 4.24
N ALA A 66 8.17 -0.91 4.98
CA ALA A 66 6.92 -1.57 4.61
C ALA A 66 6.35 -1.07 3.27
N ALA A 67 6.50 0.22 2.96
CA ALA A 67 6.10 0.77 1.67
C ALA A 67 6.92 0.18 0.51
N ASP A 68 8.24 0.03 0.70
CA ASP A 68 9.12 -0.59 -0.29
C ASP A 68 8.72 -2.07 -0.52
N GLU A 69 8.53 -2.86 0.54
CA GLU A 69 8.09 -4.25 0.44
C GLU A 69 6.76 -4.41 -0.31
N LEU A 70 5.79 -3.52 -0.04
CA LEU A 70 4.51 -3.52 -0.74
C LEU A 70 4.67 -3.19 -2.23
N ALA A 71 5.49 -2.18 -2.55
CA ALA A 71 5.77 -1.79 -3.93
C ALA A 71 6.49 -2.92 -4.69
N GLU A 72 7.53 -3.51 -4.11
CA GLU A 72 8.25 -4.65 -4.68
C GLU A 72 7.33 -5.85 -4.86
N ARG A 73 6.40 -6.10 -3.94
CA ARG A 73 5.43 -7.19 -4.09
C ARG A 73 4.49 -6.97 -5.28
N ILE A 74 4.04 -5.74 -5.52
CA ILE A 74 3.25 -5.40 -6.72
C ILE A 74 4.07 -5.67 -7.98
N ARG A 75 5.36 -5.30 -7.99
CA ARG A 75 6.28 -5.57 -9.11
C ARG A 75 6.51 -7.06 -9.33
N ALA A 76 6.66 -7.84 -8.27
CA ALA A 76 6.82 -9.30 -8.33
C ALA A 76 5.59 -10.01 -8.91
N LEU A 77 4.40 -9.42 -8.76
CA LEU A 77 3.15 -9.91 -9.38
C LEU A 77 2.99 -9.47 -10.86
N GLY A 78 3.97 -8.76 -11.42
CA GLY A 78 3.97 -8.32 -12.82
C GLY A 78 3.22 -7.02 -13.09
N ALA A 79 2.71 -6.34 -12.05
CA ALA A 79 2.03 -5.05 -12.17
C ALA A 79 2.97 -3.89 -11.83
N LYS A 80 2.66 -2.68 -12.30
CA LYS A 80 3.41 -1.47 -11.92
C LYS A 80 2.95 -0.99 -10.55
N ALA A 81 3.89 -0.74 -9.65
CA ALA A 81 3.57 -0.07 -8.39
C ALA A 81 3.16 1.38 -8.68
N PRO A 82 2.08 1.89 -8.07
CA PRO A 82 1.71 3.30 -8.16
C PRO A 82 2.70 4.16 -7.37
N GLY A 83 2.88 5.42 -7.79
CA GLY A 83 3.72 6.42 -7.15
C GLY A 83 2.96 7.72 -6.91
#